data_AF-A0A800IHZ2-F1
#
_entry.id   AF-A0A800IHZ2-F1
#
_cell.length_a   1.000
_cell.length_b   1.000
_cell.length_c   1.000
_cell.angle_alpha   90.00
_cell.angle_beta   90.00
_cell.angle_gamma   90.00
#
_symmetry.space_group_name_H-M   'P 1'
#
loop_
_entity.id
_entity.type
_entity.pdbx_description
1 polymer ?
#
loop_
_entity_poly.entity_id
_entity_poly.type
_entity_poly.pdbx_seq_one_letter_code
_entity_poly.pdbx_strand_id
1 'polypeptide(L)'
;MQRLAATCPHDCPSVCALQVERIDSHTIGGVYGNKDQTYTQGVICAKVARYKDRIHHPDRLTQPLLRTGKKGVGMEAFSPISWDQALQLMVDKFNHVADKYGAESIWPYHYAGTMGLVQRDSIDRLTHCLGYSRQKSTICTSLPDAGYIAGTGLKRGLDPREIEHATLVVIWGGNPVHTQINVMHHINKGQKKSQAKLVVIDPYRTATAQKSDLHLMLKPGTDGALACAVMYCLFRDNYADWDYLNQYTDDPKGLEQHLATRTPTWAAAITGLDVDDIET
;
A
#
# COMPACT_ATOMS: atom_id res chain seq x y z
N MET A 1 -20.41 -3.35 -28.82
CA MET A 1 -19.08 -2.96 -28.32
C MET A 1 -18.68 -3.96 -27.24
N GLN A 2 -17.55 -4.66 -27.39
CA GLN A 2 -17.17 -5.75 -26.48
C GLN A 2 -16.51 -5.19 -25.22
N ARG A 3 -16.98 -5.61 -24.04
CA ARG A 3 -16.29 -5.35 -22.77
C ARG A 3 -15.48 -6.57 -22.37
N LEU A 4 -14.21 -6.37 -22.06
CA LEU A 4 -13.30 -7.42 -21.60
C LEU A 4 -13.07 -7.31 -20.11
N ALA A 5 -13.01 -8.47 -19.44
CA ALA A 5 -12.61 -8.53 -18.05
C ALA A 5 -11.13 -8.19 -17.91
N ALA A 6 -10.81 -7.35 -16.93
CA ALA A 6 -9.45 -7.02 -16.55
C ALA A 6 -9.38 -6.77 -15.04
N THR A 7 -8.18 -6.50 -14.54
CA THR A 7 -7.95 -6.18 -13.13
C THR A 7 -7.09 -4.94 -13.03
N CYS A 8 -7.41 -4.06 -12.09
CA CYS A 8 -6.59 -2.88 -11.79
C CYS A 8 -5.20 -3.33 -11.34
N PRO A 9 -4.12 -2.90 -12.02
CA PRO A 9 -2.77 -3.32 -11.68
C PRO A 9 -2.11 -2.38 -10.67
N HIS A 10 -2.80 -1.38 -10.12
CA HIS A 10 -2.18 -0.46 -9.18
C HIS A 10 -1.82 -1.12 -7.87
N ASP A 11 -0.74 -0.62 -7.25
CA ASP A 11 -0.30 -0.96 -5.90
C ASP A 11 -1.25 -0.39 -4.84
N CYS A 12 -2.44 -1.00 -4.79
CA CYS A 12 -3.48 -0.77 -3.79
C CYS A 12 -4.18 -2.13 -3.57
N PRO A 13 -4.45 -2.53 -2.32
CA PRO A 13 -5.01 -3.84 -2.01
C PRO A 13 -6.45 -4.04 -2.50
N SER A 14 -7.09 -3.03 -3.09
CA SER A 14 -8.44 -3.18 -3.64
C SER A 14 -8.53 -4.10 -4.86
N VAL A 15 -7.47 -4.18 -5.67
CA VAL A 15 -7.37 -5.06 -6.85
C VAL A 15 -8.68 -5.06 -7.66
N CYS A 16 -9.18 -3.86 -7.98
CA CYS A 16 -10.52 -3.70 -8.55
C CYS A 16 -10.70 -4.56 -9.80
N ALA A 17 -11.77 -5.35 -9.85
CA ALA A 17 -12.17 -6.04 -11.07
C ALA A 17 -12.76 -5.02 -12.05
N LEU A 18 -12.36 -5.09 -13.31
CA LEU A 18 -12.68 -4.12 -14.35
C LEU A 18 -13.42 -4.75 -15.52
N GLN A 19 -14.23 -3.93 -16.17
CA GLN A 19 -14.77 -4.16 -17.51
C GLN A 19 -14.26 -3.04 -18.42
N VAL A 20 -13.42 -3.39 -19.38
CA VAL A 20 -12.77 -2.43 -20.29
C VAL A 20 -13.42 -2.53 -21.66
N GLU A 21 -13.92 -1.41 -22.18
CA GLU A 21 -14.43 -1.36 -23.55
C GLU A 21 -13.28 -1.47 -24.54
N ARG A 22 -13.38 -2.45 -25.44
CA ARG A 22 -12.47 -2.61 -26.56
C ARG A 22 -13.12 -2.01 -27.81
N ILE A 23 -12.48 -0.98 -28.38
CA ILE A 23 -12.91 -0.35 -29.62
C ILE A 23 -12.33 -1.14 -30.81
N ASP A 24 -11.02 -1.42 -30.78
CA ASP A 24 -10.32 -2.21 -31.79
C ASP A 24 -9.14 -3.01 -31.18
N SER A 25 -8.15 -3.44 -31.98
CA SER A 25 -6.97 -4.17 -31.51
C SER A 25 -5.99 -3.36 -30.65
N HIS A 26 -5.99 -2.03 -30.75
CA HIS A 26 -5.05 -1.13 -30.07
C HIS A 26 -5.76 -0.06 -29.22
N THR A 27 -7.07 0.12 -29.41
CA THR A 27 -7.83 1.19 -28.79
C THR A 27 -8.82 0.67 -27.75
N ILE A 28 -8.71 1.18 -26.52
CA ILE A 28 -9.72 1.02 -25.47
C ILE A 28 -10.60 2.26 -25.33
N GLY A 29 -11.86 2.05 -24.92
CA GLY A 29 -12.85 3.07 -24.58
C GLY A 29 -12.97 3.27 -23.08
N GLY A 30 -14.20 3.27 -22.56
CA GLY A 30 -14.46 3.41 -21.12
C GLY A 30 -13.88 2.26 -20.28
N VAL A 31 -13.50 2.59 -19.05
CA VAL A 31 -13.09 1.62 -18.02
C VAL A 31 -14.09 1.68 -16.88
N TYR A 32 -14.70 0.54 -16.58
CA TYR A 32 -15.75 0.40 -15.57
C TYR A 32 -15.34 -0.62 -14.51
N GLY A 33 -15.85 -0.51 -13.30
CA GLY A 33 -15.72 -1.57 -12.30
C GLY A 33 -16.71 -2.70 -12.55
N ASN A 34 -16.30 -3.94 -12.28
CA ASN A 34 -17.21 -5.08 -12.28
C ASN A 34 -17.98 -5.15 -10.95
N LYS A 35 -19.33 -5.16 -11.04
CA LYS A 35 -20.22 -5.22 -9.88
C LYS A 35 -20.21 -6.56 -9.14
N ASP A 36 -19.79 -7.63 -9.82
CA ASP A 36 -19.76 -8.98 -9.26
C ASP A 36 -18.65 -9.14 -8.21
N GLN A 37 -17.63 -8.27 -8.23
CA GLN A 37 -16.58 -8.28 -7.23
C GLN A 37 -17.12 -7.65 -5.95
N THR A 38 -17.37 -8.48 -4.94
CA THR A 38 -18.11 -8.16 -3.72
C THR A 38 -17.48 -7.08 -2.83
N TYR A 39 -16.18 -6.89 -2.92
CA TYR A 39 -15.46 -5.91 -2.10
C TYR A 39 -15.54 -4.49 -2.71
N THR A 40 -15.38 -4.36 -4.01
CA THR A 40 -15.37 -3.09 -4.75
C THR A 40 -16.75 -2.73 -5.28
N GLN A 41 -17.63 -3.71 -5.54
CA GLN A 41 -19.01 -3.55 -6.00
C GLN A 41 -19.15 -2.62 -7.22
N GLY A 42 -18.16 -2.67 -8.11
CA GLY A 42 -18.10 -1.82 -9.31
C GLY A 42 -17.53 -0.41 -9.08
N VAL A 43 -17.16 -0.06 -7.84
CA VAL A 43 -16.50 1.21 -7.52
C VAL A 43 -15.03 1.15 -7.93
N ILE A 44 -14.63 2.12 -8.76
CA ILE A 44 -13.24 2.33 -9.17
C ILE A 44 -12.85 3.79 -8.94
N CYS A 45 -11.59 4.03 -8.62
CA CYS A 45 -11.12 5.39 -8.39
C CYS A 45 -10.94 6.17 -9.70
N ALA A 46 -10.91 7.49 -9.60
CA ALA A 46 -10.72 8.38 -10.75
C ALA A 46 -9.39 8.15 -11.51
N LYS A 47 -8.40 7.51 -10.88
CA LYS A 47 -7.14 7.09 -11.54
C LYS A 47 -7.41 5.98 -12.57
N VAL A 48 -8.29 5.04 -12.23
CA VAL A 48 -8.62 3.87 -13.06
C VAL A 48 -9.72 4.20 -14.07
N ALA A 49 -10.72 4.99 -13.68
CA ALA A 49 -11.79 5.40 -14.60
C ALA A 49 -11.25 6.18 -15.83
N ARG A 50 -10.10 6.85 -15.67
CA ARG A 50 -9.41 7.64 -16.71
C ARG A 50 -8.21 6.92 -17.33
N TYR A 51 -8.11 5.60 -17.20
CA TYR A 51 -6.95 4.86 -17.70
C TYR A 51 -6.78 4.99 -19.23
N LYS A 52 -7.88 5.18 -19.97
CA LYS A 52 -7.88 5.45 -21.40
C LYS A 52 -7.06 6.70 -21.75
N ASP A 53 -7.15 7.74 -20.92
CA ASP A 53 -6.47 9.02 -21.16
C ASP A 53 -4.94 8.85 -21.00
N ARG A 54 -4.50 7.95 -20.11
CA ARG A 54 -3.09 7.59 -19.95
C ARG A 54 -2.58 6.69 -21.08
N ILE A 55 -3.38 5.72 -21.53
CA ILE A 55 -2.98 4.77 -22.58
C ILE A 55 -2.87 5.46 -23.95
N HIS A 56 -3.74 6.45 -24.19
CA HIS A 56 -3.81 7.20 -25.45
C HIS A 56 -3.23 8.61 -25.36
N HIS A 57 -2.49 8.92 -24.29
CA HIS A 57 -1.87 10.23 -24.14
C HIS A 57 -0.91 10.49 -25.31
N PRO A 58 -0.92 11.69 -25.94
CA PRO A 58 -0.05 12.00 -27.07
C PRO A 58 1.44 11.84 -26.74
N ASP A 59 1.84 12.15 -25.49
CA ASP A 59 3.23 12.03 -25.03
C ASP A 59 3.62 10.61 -24.59
N ARG A 60 2.76 9.61 -24.79
CA ARG A 60 3.09 8.24 -24.42
C ARG A 60 4.25 7.74 -25.28
N LEU A 61 5.28 7.21 -24.63
CA LEU A 61 6.40 6.55 -25.32
C LEU A 61 5.90 5.31 -26.06
N THR A 62 6.05 5.30 -27.39
CA THR A 62 5.61 4.23 -28.29
C THR A 62 6.77 3.48 -28.95
N GLN A 63 7.99 3.98 -28.84
CA GLN A 63 9.20 3.37 -29.39
C GLN A 63 10.41 3.56 -28.46
N PRO A 64 11.43 2.70 -28.55
CA PRO A 64 12.67 2.87 -27.79
C PRO A 64 13.40 4.17 -28.18
N LEU A 65 14.01 4.80 -27.18
CA LEU A 65 14.78 6.03 -27.35
C LEU A 65 16.18 5.83 -26.77
N LEU A 66 17.21 6.10 -27.57
CA LEU A 66 18.61 6.07 -27.16
C LEU A 66 19.08 7.47 -26.80
N ARG A 67 19.68 7.63 -25.62
CA ARG A 67 20.34 8.89 -25.27
C ARG A 67 21.63 9.05 -26.09
N THR A 68 21.67 10.05 -26.96
CA THR A 68 22.81 10.43 -27.79
C THR A 68 23.52 11.70 -27.29
N GLY A 69 22.87 12.48 -26.41
CA GLY A 69 23.42 13.69 -25.80
C GLY A 69 23.87 13.56 -24.33
N LYS A 70 24.21 14.69 -23.71
CA LYS A 70 24.61 14.76 -22.28
C LYS A 70 23.44 14.40 -21.36
N LYS A 71 23.74 13.80 -20.20
CA LYS A 71 22.75 13.51 -19.15
C LYS A 71 22.19 14.82 -18.59
N GLY A 72 20.88 14.87 -18.35
CA GLY A 72 20.20 16.03 -17.75
C GLY A 72 19.64 17.05 -18.75
N VAL A 73 19.87 16.90 -20.06
CA VAL A 73 19.40 17.83 -21.10
C VAL A 73 17.90 17.69 -21.41
N GLY A 74 17.27 16.56 -21.06
CA GLY A 74 15.87 16.27 -21.39
C GLY A 74 15.71 15.56 -22.73
N MET A 75 14.53 15.64 -23.34
CA MET A 75 14.18 14.80 -24.50
C MET A 75 15.01 15.06 -25.76
N GLU A 76 15.58 16.25 -25.90
CA GLU A 76 16.44 16.61 -27.04
C GLU A 76 17.72 15.78 -27.12
N ALA A 77 18.16 15.21 -25.99
CA ALA A 77 19.33 14.33 -25.95
C ALA A 77 19.00 12.88 -26.34
N PHE A 78 17.79 12.59 -26.81
CA PHE A 78 17.36 11.25 -27.19
C PHE A 78 17.01 11.17 -28.67
N SER A 79 17.37 10.05 -29.28
CA SER A 79 17.05 9.73 -30.67
C SER A 79 16.32 8.37 -30.73
N PRO A 80 15.29 8.22 -31.57
CA PRO A 80 14.58 6.96 -31.69
C PRO A 80 15.46 5.88 -32.30
N ILE A 81 15.29 4.65 -31.82
CA ILE A 81 15.95 3.44 -32.35
C ILE A 81 14.93 2.30 -32.47
N SER A 82 15.24 1.28 -33.28
CA SER A 82 14.38 0.10 -33.38
C SER A 82 14.43 -0.75 -32.11
N TRP A 83 13.43 -1.61 -31.93
CA TRP A 83 13.44 -2.62 -30.85
C TRP A 83 14.63 -3.57 -30.95
N ASP A 84 14.99 -4.02 -32.15
CA ASP A 84 16.15 -4.91 -32.35
C ASP A 84 17.46 -4.22 -31.93
N GLN A 85 17.64 -2.95 -32.32
CA GLN A 85 18.80 -2.15 -31.91
C GLN A 85 18.85 -1.97 -30.39
N ALA A 86 17.71 -1.67 -29.76
CA ALA A 86 17.62 -1.47 -28.32
C ALA A 86 17.96 -2.75 -27.54
N LEU A 87 17.39 -3.88 -27.96
CA LEU A 87 17.63 -5.18 -27.36
C LEU A 87 19.08 -5.63 -27.53
N GLN A 88 19.65 -5.52 -28.74
CA GLN A 88 21.04 -5.86 -28.99
C GLN A 88 21.99 -5.01 -28.14
N LEU A 89 21.76 -3.70 -28.07
CA LEU A 89 22.57 -2.81 -27.23
C LEU A 89 22.50 -3.20 -25.74
N MET A 90 21.32 -3.57 -25.23
CA MET A 90 21.19 -4.02 -23.84
C MET A 90 21.95 -5.33 -23.60
N VAL A 91 21.83 -6.31 -24.50
CA VAL A 91 22.56 -7.59 -24.41
C VAL A 91 24.07 -7.36 -24.40
N ASP A 92 24.59 -6.57 -25.35
CA ASP A 92 26.02 -6.27 -25.44
C ASP A 92 26.54 -5.59 -24.17
N LYS A 93 25.76 -4.64 -23.62
CA LYS A 93 26.13 -3.93 -22.40
C LYS A 93 26.08 -4.84 -21.17
N PHE A 94 25.06 -5.68 -21.05
CA PHE A 94 24.92 -6.58 -19.92
C PHE A 94 26.02 -7.63 -19.94
N ASN A 95 26.30 -8.25 -21.09
CA ASN A 95 27.41 -9.19 -21.24
C ASN A 95 28.74 -8.53 -20.90
N HIS A 96 29.03 -7.35 -21.47
CA HIS A 96 30.26 -6.63 -21.17
C HIS A 96 30.43 -6.31 -19.68
N VAL A 97 29.36 -5.88 -19.01
CA VAL A 97 29.38 -5.56 -17.57
C VAL A 97 29.57 -6.83 -16.74
N ALA A 98 28.85 -7.91 -17.08
CA ALA A 98 28.97 -9.19 -16.40
C ALA A 98 30.37 -9.81 -16.56
N ASP A 99 30.94 -9.78 -17.78
CA ASP A 99 32.28 -10.30 -18.07
C ASP A 99 33.37 -9.52 -17.31
N LYS A 100 33.18 -8.21 -17.16
CA LYS A 100 34.17 -7.33 -16.55
C LYS A 100 34.07 -7.24 -15.02
N TYR A 101 32.87 -7.28 -14.47
CA TYR A 101 32.60 -6.95 -13.06
C TYR A 101 31.79 -8.02 -12.32
N GLY A 102 31.48 -9.16 -12.95
CA GLY A 102 30.61 -10.19 -12.40
C GLY A 102 29.14 -9.93 -12.70
N ALA A 103 28.35 -10.99 -12.82
CA ALA A 103 26.92 -10.92 -13.12
C ALA A 103 26.14 -10.15 -12.04
N GLU A 104 26.59 -10.23 -10.79
CA GLU A 104 26.05 -9.52 -9.64
C GLU A 104 26.18 -7.99 -9.75
N SER A 105 27.03 -7.47 -10.63
CA SER A 105 27.13 -6.02 -10.87
C SER A 105 25.90 -5.45 -11.58
N ILE A 106 25.04 -6.31 -12.16
CA ILE A 106 23.76 -5.93 -12.75
C ILE A 106 22.69 -6.00 -11.67
N TRP A 107 22.13 -4.84 -11.32
CA TRP A 107 21.07 -4.73 -10.33
C TRP A 107 19.74 -4.29 -10.97
N PRO A 108 18.74 -5.17 -11.06
CA PRO A 108 17.42 -4.83 -11.56
C PRO A 108 16.68 -4.01 -10.51
N TYR A 109 16.28 -2.80 -10.88
CA TYR A 109 15.39 -1.98 -10.05
C TYR A 109 13.95 -2.05 -10.59
N HIS A 110 13.12 -2.82 -9.90
CA HIS A 110 11.69 -2.99 -10.17
C HIS A 110 10.91 -2.86 -8.86
N TYR A 111 9.58 -2.82 -8.91
CA TYR A 111 8.72 -2.61 -7.72
C TYR A 111 8.84 -1.19 -7.10
N ALA A 112 7.77 -0.48 -6.76
CA ALA A 112 6.34 -0.80 -6.81
C ALA A 112 5.53 0.19 -7.69
N GLY A 113 4.21 0.02 -7.76
CA GLY A 113 3.29 0.96 -8.41
C GLY A 113 2.36 0.32 -9.45
N THR A 114 2.89 -0.52 -10.35
CA THR A 114 2.11 -1.40 -11.24
C THR A 114 2.48 -2.84 -10.96
N MET A 115 1.56 -3.58 -10.35
CA MET A 115 1.74 -4.93 -9.80
C MET A 115 0.92 -5.98 -10.55
N GLY A 116 0.74 -5.82 -11.87
CA GLY A 116 0.23 -6.92 -12.69
C GLY A 116 1.17 -8.12 -12.62
N LEU A 117 0.62 -9.35 -12.64
CA LEU A 117 1.39 -10.57 -12.39
C LEU A 117 2.65 -10.70 -13.28
N VAL A 118 2.52 -10.36 -14.56
CA VAL A 118 3.65 -10.38 -15.50
C VAL A 118 4.65 -9.29 -15.16
N GLN A 119 4.19 -8.05 -14.93
CA GLN A 119 5.08 -6.91 -14.68
C GLN A 119 5.81 -7.01 -13.34
N ARG A 120 5.21 -7.65 -12.34
CA ARG A 120 5.78 -7.77 -10.99
C ARG A 120 6.89 -8.81 -10.91
N ASP A 121 6.64 -10.01 -11.44
CA ASP A 121 7.44 -11.20 -11.11
C ASP A 121 8.26 -11.77 -12.29
N SER A 122 7.98 -11.38 -13.54
CA SER A 122 8.65 -11.98 -14.71
C SER A 122 10.16 -11.73 -14.76
N ILE A 123 10.63 -10.64 -14.14
CA ILE A 123 12.05 -10.29 -14.09
C ILE A 123 12.86 -11.27 -13.23
N ASP A 124 12.23 -11.93 -12.24
CA ASP A 124 12.92 -12.86 -11.35
C ASP A 124 13.51 -14.04 -12.12
N ARG A 125 12.81 -14.53 -13.15
CA ARG A 125 13.33 -15.61 -14.01
C ARG A 125 14.64 -15.19 -14.69
N LEU A 126 14.70 -13.99 -15.23
CA LEU A 126 15.90 -13.48 -15.91
C LEU A 126 17.07 -13.39 -14.92
N THR A 127 16.83 -12.82 -13.74
CA THR A 127 17.87 -12.59 -12.74
C THR A 127 18.42 -13.89 -12.17
N HIS A 128 17.56 -14.89 -11.92
CA HIS A 128 17.98 -16.21 -11.48
C HIS A 128 18.75 -16.98 -12.56
N CYS A 129 18.31 -16.93 -13.82
CA CYS A 129 19.00 -17.62 -14.90
C CYS A 129 20.40 -17.06 -15.18
N LEU A 130 20.59 -15.74 -15.01
CA LEU A 130 21.83 -15.05 -15.35
C LEU A 130 22.72 -14.74 -14.13
N GLY A 131 22.28 -15.05 -12.91
CA GLY A 131 23.05 -14.81 -11.69
C GLY A 131 23.19 -13.33 -11.33
N TYR A 132 22.21 -12.49 -11.72
CA TYR A 132 22.23 -11.06 -11.41
C TYR A 132 21.97 -10.80 -9.92
N SER A 133 22.34 -9.59 -9.46
CA SER A 133 21.92 -9.14 -8.14
C SER A 133 20.41 -9.12 -8.02
N ARG A 134 19.90 -9.36 -6.81
CA ARG A 134 18.47 -9.34 -6.52
C ARG A 134 18.10 -8.09 -5.75
N GLN A 135 16.87 -7.62 -5.93
CA GLN A 135 16.31 -6.55 -5.12
C GLN A 135 15.44 -7.15 -4.02
N LYS A 136 15.60 -6.66 -2.79
CA LYS A 136 14.56 -6.84 -1.77
C LYS A 136 13.43 -5.86 -2.08
N SER A 137 12.31 -6.35 -2.58
CA SER A 137 11.14 -5.55 -3.01
C SER A 137 10.41 -4.92 -1.83
N THR A 138 11.03 -3.91 -1.21
CA THR A 138 10.53 -3.27 0.00
C THR A 138 10.76 -1.77 -0.05
N ILE A 139 9.73 -1.03 -0.43
CA ILE A 139 9.71 0.44 -0.35
C ILE A 139 8.94 0.88 0.90
N CYS A 140 7.85 0.19 1.22
CA CYS A 140 6.95 0.52 2.33
C CYS A 140 6.75 -0.60 3.34
N THR A 141 7.17 -1.83 3.04
CA THR A 141 6.71 -3.03 3.78
C THR A 141 7.67 -3.53 4.85
N SER A 142 8.96 -3.16 4.84
CA SER A 142 9.95 -3.79 5.74
C SER A 142 9.63 -3.65 7.22
N LEU A 143 9.25 -2.45 7.65
CA LEU A 143 8.92 -2.15 9.04
C LEU A 143 7.62 -2.84 9.49
N PRO A 144 6.47 -2.66 8.80
CA PRO A 144 5.24 -3.35 9.21
C PRO A 144 5.39 -4.87 9.13
N ASP A 145 6.14 -5.39 8.15
CA ASP A 145 6.38 -6.83 8.04
C ASP A 145 7.10 -7.41 9.26
N ALA A 146 8.16 -6.74 9.72
CA ALA A 146 8.92 -7.19 10.88
C ALA A 146 8.07 -7.14 12.16
N GLY A 147 7.35 -6.04 12.39
CA GLY A 147 6.48 -5.89 13.56
C GLY A 147 5.32 -6.89 13.57
N TYR A 148 4.66 -7.09 12.43
CA TYR A 148 3.54 -8.02 12.33
C TYR A 148 4.00 -9.47 12.53
N ILE A 149 5.12 -9.89 11.91
CA ILE A 149 5.67 -11.24 12.11
C ILE A 149 6.11 -11.43 13.57
N ALA A 150 6.74 -10.44 14.19
CA ALA A 150 7.16 -10.53 15.59
C ALA A 150 5.96 -10.68 16.54
N GLY A 151 4.84 -9.99 16.26
CA GLY A 151 3.65 -10.03 17.10
C GLY A 151 2.73 -11.23 16.87
N THR A 152 2.62 -11.73 15.64
CA THR A 152 1.61 -12.75 15.27
C THR A 152 2.18 -14.02 14.66
N GLY A 153 3.51 -14.10 14.46
CA GLY A 153 4.22 -15.23 13.83
C GLY A 153 3.98 -15.40 12.33
N LEU A 154 2.85 -14.91 11.80
CA LEU A 154 2.48 -15.00 10.40
C LEU A 154 1.58 -13.82 9.98
N LYS A 155 1.86 -13.27 8.79
CA LYS A 155 1.00 -12.24 8.18
C LYS A 155 -0.29 -12.85 7.67
N ARG A 156 -1.37 -12.66 8.43
CA ARG A 156 -2.75 -12.98 8.05
C ARG A 156 -3.59 -11.73 8.19
N GLY A 157 -4.73 -11.69 7.50
CA GLY A 157 -5.68 -10.59 7.61
C GLY A 157 -7.10 -11.14 7.56
N LEU A 158 -8.02 -10.36 8.10
CA LEU A 158 -9.45 -10.59 7.98
C LEU A 158 -9.93 -10.10 6.61
N ASP A 159 -11.09 -10.58 6.20
CA ASP A 159 -11.74 -10.04 5.03
C ASP A 159 -12.16 -8.58 5.29
N PRO A 160 -11.69 -7.59 4.51
CA PRO A 160 -12.04 -6.19 4.74
C PRO A 160 -13.55 -5.89 4.62
N ARG A 161 -14.35 -6.81 4.08
CA ARG A 161 -15.82 -6.72 4.09
C ARG A 161 -16.39 -6.82 5.50
N GLU A 162 -15.68 -7.47 6.42
CA GLU A 162 -16.11 -7.63 7.83
C GLU A 162 -16.09 -6.31 8.61
N ILE A 163 -15.46 -5.26 8.08
CA ILE A 163 -15.49 -3.90 8.66
C ILE A 163 -16.94 -3.44 8.88
N GLU A 164 -17.91 -3.91 8.09
CA GLU A 164 -19.32 -3.55 8.29
C GLU A 164 -19.91 -4.05 9.62
N HIS A 165 -19.24 -4.97 10.31
CA HIS A 165 -19.64 -5.49 11.62
C HIS A 165 -18.92 -4.83 12.80
N ALA A 166 -17.87 -4.04 12.55
CA ALA A 166 -17.13 -3.36 13.61
C ALA A 166 -17.98 -2.26 14.27
N THR A 167 -17.79 -2.06 15.57
CA THR A 167 -18.35 -0.92 16.34
C THR A 167 -17.33 0.22 16.50
N LEU A 168 -16.05 -0.06 16.23
CA LEU A 168 -14.96 0.89 16.22
C LEU A 168 -14.02 0.56 15.06
N VAL A 169 -13.64 1.57 14.29
CA VAL A 169 -12.63 1.47 13.23
C VAL A 169 -11.55 2.49 13.52
N VAL A 170 -10.31 2.02 13.67
CA VAL A 170 -9.13 2.89 13.83
C VAL A 170 -8.34 2.90 12.54
N ILE A 171 -8.18 4.08 11.95
CA ILE A 171 -7.28 4.31 10.82
C ILE A 171 -6.00 4.96 11.34
N TRP A 172 -4.94 4.16 11.43
CA TRP A 172 -3.64 4.58 11.95
C TRP A 172 -2.67 4.89 10.80
N GLY A 173 -2.34 6.17 10.61
CA GLY A 173 -1.41 6.64 9.56
C GLY A 173 -1.93 6.48 8.12
N GLY A 174 -3.23 6.23 7.96
CA GLY A 174 -3.86 5.95 6.67
C GLY A 174 -4.71 7.11 6.14
N ASN A 175 -4.68 7.32 4.81
CA ASN A 175 -5.56 8.28 4.12
C ASN A 175 -6.48 7.62 3.06
N PRO A 176 -7.33 6.64 3.47
CA PRO A 176 -8.13 5.82 2.55
C PRO A 176 -9.09 6.60 1.65
N VAL A 177 -9.49 7.83 2.01
CA VAL A 177 -10.28 8.70 1.11
C VAL A 177 -9.57 8.93 -0.23
N HIS A 178 -8.23 8.90 -0.28
CA HIS A 178 -7.46 9.04 -1.52
C HIS A 178 -6.75 7.76 -1.96
N THR A 179 -6.30 6.94 -1.00
CA THR A 179 -5.44 5.79 -1.26
C THR A 179 -6.20 4.47 -1.39
N GLN A 180 -7.40 4.37 -0.80
CA GLN A 180 -8.14 3.11 -0.70
C GLN A 180 -9.66 3.34 -0.56
N ILE A 181 -10.26 3.97 -1.57
CA ILE A 181 -11.67 4.41 -1.52
C ILE A 181 -12.67 3.30 -1.20
N ASN A 182 -12.33 2.04 -1.52
CA ASN A 182 -13.20 0.89 -1.24
C ASN A 182 -13.25 0.58 0.26
N VAL A 183 -12.18 0.82 1.03
CA VAL A 183 -12.24 0.70 2.49
C VAL A 183 -13.20 1.72 3.08
N MET A 184 -13.19 2.98 2.59
CA MET A 184 -14.15 3.99 3.04
C MET A 184 -15.60 3.57 2.81
N HIS A 185 -15.88 2.82 1.73
CA HIS A 185 -17.23 2.28 1.49
C HIS A 185 -17.65 1.29 2.58
N HIS A 186 -16.77 0.39 3.01
CA HIS A 186 -17.08 -0.57 4.08
C HIS A 186 -17.13 0.09 5.46
N ILE A 187 -16.30 1.11 5.72
CA ILE A 187 -16.42 1.93 6.94
C ILE A 187 -17.79 2.61 7.00
N ASN A 188 -18.23 3.23 5.91
CA ASN A 188 -19.56 3.85 5.84
C ASN A 188 -20.69 2.84 6.03
N LYS A 189 -20.51 1.58 5.58
CA LYS A 189 -21.47 0.51 5.87
C LYS A 189 -21.49 0.16 7.36
N GLY A 190 -20.33 0.03 8.00
CA GLY A 190 -20.22 -0.20 9.44
C GLY A 190 -20.87 0.91 10.27
N GLN A 191 -20.67 2.16 9.88
CA GLN A 191 -21.36 3.31 10.48
C GLN A 191 -22.89 3.20 10.38
N LYS A 192 -23.41 2.75 9.24
CA LYS A 192 -24.87 2.59 9.05
C LYS A 192 -25.44 1.36 9.76
N LYS A 193 -24.72 0.23 9.72
CA LYS A 193 -25.19 -1.07 10.20
C LYS A 193 -24.99 -1.25 11.71
N SER A 194 -23.82 -0.87 12.21
CA SER A 194 -23.35 -1.14 13.57
C SER A 194 -23.06 0.13 14.38
N GLN A 195 -23.40 1.32 13.84
CA GLN A 195 -23.09 2.62 14.47
C GLN A 195 -21.59 2.79 14.77
N ALA A 196 -20.74 2.21 13.91
CA ALA A 196 -19.30 2.19 14.10
C ALA A 196 -18.72 3.59 14.29
N LYS A 197 -17.86 3.79 15.28
CA LYS A 197 -17.07 5.02 15.42
C LYS A 197 -15.81 4.95 14.57
N LEU A 198 -15.48 6.03 13.88
CA LEU A 198 -14.26 6.17 13.10
C LEU A 198 -13.26 7.03 13.88
N VAL A 199 -12.14 6.44 14.29
CA VAL A 199 -11.00 7.12 14.89
C VAL A 199 -9.88 7.20 13.85
N VAL A 200 -9.26 8.37 13.72
CA VAL A 200 -8.10 8.57 12.85
C VAL A 200 -6.91 9.01 13.70
N ILE A 201 -5.76 8.37 13.51
CA ILE A 201 -4.49 8.73 14.14
C ILE A 201 -3.56 9.16 13.02
N ASP A 202 -3.27 10.47 12.94
CA ASP A 202 -2.53 11.06 11.82
C ASP A 202 -1.92 12.40 12.25
N PRO A 203 -0.65 12.71 11.96
CA PRO A 203 -0.01 13.95 12.39
C PRO A 203 -0.58 15.23 11.78
N TYR A 204 -1.46 15.14 10.79
CA TYR A 204 -2.16 16.30 10.24
C TYR A 204 -3.59 15.94 9.81
N ARG A 205 -4.43 16.96 9.63
CA ARG A 205 -5.87 16.77 9.36
C ARG A 205 -6.14 16.39 7.90
N THR A 206 -5.95 15.11 7.58
CA THR A 206 -6.23 14.53 6.25
C THR A 206 -7.72 14.55 5.89
N ALA A 207 -8.05 14.29 4.61
CA ALA A 207 -9.43 14.13 4.16
C ALA A 207 -10.14 12.94 4.85
N THR A 208 -9.40 11.94 5.33
CA THR A 208 -9.97 10.88 6.18
C THR A 208 -10.25 11.40 7.59
N ALA A 209 -9.31 12.12 8.21
CA ALA A 209 -9.49 12.73 9.53
C ALA A 209 -10.64 13.76 9.58
N GLN A 210 -10.97 14.41 8.47
CA GLN A 210 -12.15 15.29 8.40
C GLN A 210 -13.47 14.54 8.49
N LYS A 211 -13.48 13.22 8.26
CA LYS A 211 -14.67 12.36 8.30
C LYS A 211 -14.76 11.51 9.57
N SER A 212 -13.76 11.57 10.45
CA SER A 212 -13.71 10.77 11.67
C SER A 212 -14.54 11.39 12.79
N ASP A 213 -15.01 10.54 13.69
CA ASP A 213 -15.62 10.95 14.96
C ASP A 213 -14.57 11.54 15.91
N LEU A 214 -13.36 10.98 15.90
CA LEU A 214 -12.20 11.43 16.69
C LEU A 214 -10.95 11.46 15.81
N HIS A 215 -10.16 12.54 15.91
CA HIS A 215 -8.85 12.64 15.26
C HIS A 215 -7.79 12.90 16.33
N LEU A 216 -6.90 11.94 16.53
CA LEU A 216 -5.72 12.06 17.38
C LEU A 216 -4.54 12.57 16.54
N MET A 217 -4.26 13.88 16.66
CA MET A 217 -3.21 14.57 15.91
C MET A 217 -1.87 14.57 16.67
N LEU A 218 -1.25 13.39 16.78
CA LEU A 218 0.04 13.20 17.45
C LEU A 218 1.22 13.79 16.65
N LYS A 219 2.32 14.11 17.34
CA LYS A 219 3.59 14.47 16.71
C LYS A 219 4.12 13.31 15.86
N PRO A 220 4.72 13.57 14.67
CA PRO A 220 5.30 12.52 13.84
C PRO A 220 6.29 11.62 14.59
N GLY A 221 6.17 10.31 14.44
CA GLY A 221 7.08 9.33 15.04
C GLY A 221 6.81 9.01 16.51
N THR A 222 5.67 9.45 17.07
CA THR A 222 5.30 9.22 18.47
C THR A 222 4.22 8.14 18.65
N ASP A 223 3.87 7.43 17.58
CA ASP A 223 2.84 6.39 17.51
C ASP A 223 3.02 5.31 18.58
N GLY A 224 4.26 4.88 18.82
CA GLY A 224 4.56 3.87 19.83
C GLY A 224 4.20 4.32 21.25
N ALA A 225 4.31 5.61 21.56
CA ALA A 225 3.92 6.15 22.87
C ALA A 225 2.40 6.13 23.05
N LEU A 226 1.65 6.52 22.01
CA LEU A 226 0.20 6.42 22.02
C LEU A 226 -0.27 4.97 22.16
N ALA A 227 0.31 4.05 21.38
CA ALA A 227 -0.04 2.62 21.47
C ALA A 227 0.21 2.04 22.87
N CYS A 228 1.34 2.39 23.50
CA CYS A 228 1.64 1.95 24.86
C CYS A 228 0.64 2.50 25.89
N ALA A 229 0.25 3.78 25.78
CA ALA A 229 -0.71 4.36 26.72
C ALA A 229 -2.12 3.83 26.55
N VAL A 230 -2.57 3.59 25.32
CA VAL A 230 -3.86 2.94 25.08
C VAL A 230 -3.87 1.54 25.70
N MET A 231 -2.81 0.74 25.49
CA MET A 231 -2.69 -0.57 26.13
C MET A 231 -2.67 -0.48 27.66
N TYR A 232 -1.97 0.51 28.23
CA TYR A 232 -1.98 0.77 29.68
C TYR A 232 -3.40 1.03 30.19
N CYS A 233 -4.19 1.88 29.53
CA CYS A 233 -5.57 2.15 29.94
C CYS A 233 -6.44 0.88 29.85
N LEU A 234 -6.28 0.07 28.79
CA LEU A 234 -7.01 -1.19 28.65
C LEU A 234 -6.75 -2.18 29.80
N PHE A 235 -5.50 -2.27 30.28
CA PHE A 235 -5.17 -3.08 31.45
C PHE A 235 -5.69 -2.45 32.75
N ARG A 236 -5.40 -1.16 32.98
CA ARG A 236 -5.81 -0.41 34.18
C ARG A 236 -7.32 -0.47 34.41
N ASP A 237 -8.10 -0.33 33.34
CA ASP A 237 -9.56 -0.22 33.40
C ASP A 237 -10.26 -1.56 33.19
N ASN A 238 -9.50 -2.66 33.11
CA ASN A 238 -10.00 -4.02 32.94
C ASN A 238 -10.85 -4.22 31.67
N TYR A 239 -10.45 -3.57 30.56
CA TYR A 239 -11.01 -3.78 29.22
C TYR A 239 -10.24 -4.84 28.41
N ALA A 240 -9.06 -5.25 28.86
CA ALA A 240 -8.31 -6.35 28.26
C ALA A 240 -9.05 -7.69 28.43
N ASP A 241 -9.20 -8.45 27.33
CA ASP A 241 -9.77 -9.81 27.36
C ASP A 241 -8.74 -10.80 27.92
N TRP A 242 -8.78 -10.99 29.24
CA TRP A 242 -7.85 -11.86 29.94
C TRP A 242 -7.96 -13.33 29.55
N ASP A 243 -9.15 -13.83 29.22
CA ASP A 243 -9.33 -15.22 28.80
C ASP A 243 -8.60 -15.46 27.47
N TYR A 244 -8.79 -14.54 26.50
CA TYR A 244 -8.08 -14.58 25.24
C TYR A 244 -6.57 -14.45 25.43
N LEU A 245 -6.13 -13.44 26.19
CA LEU A 245 -4.69 -13.17 26.41
C LEU A 245 -3.99 -14.37 27.06
N ASN A 246 -4.57 -14.97 28.09
CA ASN A 246 -3.97 -16.13 28.76
C ASN A 246 -3.94 -17.39 27.88
N GLN A 247 -4.86 -17.51 26.92
CA GLN A 247 -4.96 -18.68 26.04
C GLN A 247 -4.11 -18.56 24.77
N TYR A 248 -3.99 -17.36 24.21
CA TYR A 248 -3.48 -17.15 22.84
C TYR A 248 -2.28 -16.22 22.76
N THR A 249 -1.69 -15.79 23.88
CA THR A 249 -0.48 -14.95 23.90
C THR A 249 0.59 -15.51 24.84
N ASP A 250 1.85 -15.09 24.66
CA ASP A 250 2.99 -15.68 25.37
C ASP A 250 3.20 -15.13 26.79
N ASP A 251 3.11 -13.81 27.00
CA ASP A 251 3.37 -13.16 28.29
C ASP A 251 2.53 -11.89 28.51
N PRO A 252 1.19 -12.02 28.69
CA PRO A 252 0.32 -10.85 28.87
C PRO A 252 0.55 -10.13 30.21
N LYS A 253 1.01 -10.84 31.25
CA LYS A 253 1.31 -10.25 32.56
C LYS A 253 2.61 -9.46 32.54
N GLY A 254 3.64 -9.97 31.89
CA GLY A 254 4.88 -9.22 31.67
C GLY A 254 4.65 -7.98 30.80
N LEU A 255 3.75 -8.06 29.80
CA LEU A 255 3.33 -6.90 29.03
C LEU A 255 2.62 -5.84 29.90
N GLU A 256 1.64 -6.23 30.71
CA GLU A 256 0.98 -5.33 31.66
C GLU A 256 2.00 -4.65 32.59
N GLN A 257 2.92 -5.44 33.17
CA GLN A 257 3.98 -4.91 34.04
C GLN A 257 4.91 -3.95 33.29
N HIS A 258 5.29 -4.25 32.05
CA HIS A 258 6.10 -3.38 31.22
C HIS A 258 5.42 -2.03 30.96
N LEU A 259 4.10 -2.05 30.81
CA LEU A 259 3.29 -0.86 30.52
C LEU A 259 2.97 -0.02 31.75
N ALA A 260 3.24 -0.48 32.97
CA ALA A 260 2.87 0.20 34.23
C ALA A 260 3.33 1.67 34.35
N THR A 261 4.33 2.09 33.56
CA THR A 261 4.85 3.47 33.53
C THR A 261 4.45 4.25 32.27
N ARG A 262 3.63 3.65 31.40
CA ARG A 262 3.21 4.21 30.10
C ARG A 262 1.84 4.86 30.24
N THR A 263 1.70 5.72 31.24
CA THR A 263 0.42 6.39 31.54
C THR A 263 0.02 7.38 30.44
N PRO A 264 -1.25 7.81 30.39
CA PRO A 264 -1.69 8.88 29.50
C PRO A 264 -0.91 10.19 29.65
N THR A 265 -0.56 10.58 30.88
CA THR A 265 0.31 11.75 31.12
C THR A 265 1.70 11.57 30.52
N TRP A 266 2.28 10.37 30.62
CA TRP A 266 3.56 10.05 29.99
C TRP A 266 3.48 10.15 28.46
N ALA A 267 2.43 9.58 27.86
CA ALA A 267 2.26 9.64 26.42
C ALA A 267 1.96 11.06 25.93
N ALA A 268 1.10 11.81 26.60
CA ALA A 268 0.77 13.20 26.27
C ALA A 268 2.02 14.09 26.14
N ALA A 269 2.99 13.94 27.05
CA ALA A 269 4.25 14.67 26.99
C ALA A 269 5.06 14.37 25.71
N ILE A 270 4.98 13.13 25.21
CA ILE A 270 5.71 12.67 24.02
C ILE A 270 4.93 13.03 22.75
N THR A 271 3.66 12.63 22.68
CA THR A 271 2.79 12.74 21.51
C THR A 271 2.32 14.17 21.26
N GLY A 272 2.24 14.99 22.30
CA GLY A 272 1.62 16.31 22.24
C GLY A 272 0.09 16.28 22.21
N LEU A 273 -0.54 15.12 22.46
CA LEU A 273 -1.98 15.01 22.67
C LEU A 273 -2.34 15.42 24.10
N ASP A 274 -3.59 15.82 24.30
CA ASP A 274 -4.14 16.00 25.64
C ASP A 274 -4.38 14.63 26.31
N VAL A 275 -4.31 14.59 27.64
CA VAL A 275 -4.54 13.35 28.41
C VAL A 275 -5.95 12.82 28.17
N ASP A 276 -6.94 13.70 28.14
CA ASP A 276 -8.35 13.33 27.94
C ASP A 276 -8.58 12.68 26.57
N ASP A 277 -7.86 13.12 25.53
CA ASP A 277 -7.93 12.52 24.19
C ASP A 277 -7.40 11.08 24.16
N ILE A 278 -6.42 10.76 25.03
CA ILE A 278 -5.84 9.41 25.15
C ILE A 278 -6.75 8.49 25.98
N GLU A 279 -7.48 9.05 26.95
CA GLU A 279 -8.37 8.34 27.87
C GLU A 279 -9.78 8.05 27.29
N THR A 280 -10.14 8.68 26.17
CA THR A 280 -11.47 8.59 25.53
C THR A 280 -11.60 7.36 24.61
#